data_AF-A0A6A2X262-F1
#
_entry.id   AF-A0A6A2X262-F1
#
_cell.length_a   1.000
_cell.length_b   1.000
_cell.length_c   1.000
_cell.angle_alpha   90.00
_cell.angle_beta   90.00
_cell.angle_gamma   90.00
#
_symmetry.space_group_name_H-M   'P 1'
#
loop_
_entity.id
_entity.type
_entity.pdbx_description
1 polymer ?
#
loop_
_entity_poly.entity_id
_entity_poly.type
_entity_poly.pdbx_seq_one_letter_code
_entity_poly.pdbx_strand_id
1 'polypeptide(L)'
;MDISKASVAALPQSIIKLYLLQSLRLMGCQRLTFPDGLRNLISLKHIHFDCESSQPVELQYLTALQTLPMFSLGISEHRVDALKGLNERGGELLMCNLENVRDKQEADGGDLEHKEKLCKVIFEWSTERKCNYYNDRAVLEELQPHSSLQA
;
A
#
# COMPACT_ATOMS: atom_id res chain seq x y z
N MET A 1 9.98 15.09 -4.52
CA MET A 1 10.78 15.23 -3.29
C MET A 1 11.43 13.89 -3.00
N ASP A 2 12.73 13.89 -2.75
CA ASP A 2 13.48 12.68 -2.39
C ASP A 2 14.20 12.93 -1.07
N ILE A 3 13.89 12.11 -0.07
CA ILE A 3 14.56 12.10 1.23
C ILE A 3 15.06 10.70 1.58
N SER A 4 15.29 9.87 0.56
CA SER A 4 15.79 8.51 0.73
C SER A 4 17.09 8.51 1.54
N LYS A 5 17.23 7.53 2.44
CA LYS A 5 18.35 7.35 3.37
C LYS A 5 18.55 8.50 4.36
N ALA A 6 17.58 9.42 4.45
CA ALA A 6 17.63 10.44 5.48
C ALA A 6 17.36 9.81 6.85
N SER A 7 18.15 10.20 7.85
CA SER A 7 17.94 9.78 9.24
C SER A 7 16.84 10.61 9.90
N VAL A 8 15.64 10.58 9.31
CA VAL A 8 14.47 11.37 9.76
C VAL A 8 13.46 10.41 10.38
N ALA A 9 13.08 10.67 11.63
CA ALA A 9 12.07 9.87 12.34
C ALA A 9 10.63 10.23 11.95
N ALA A 10 10.39 11.49 11.58
CA ALA A 10 9.06 11.98 11.22
C ALA A 10 9.15 13.04 10.12
N LEU A 11 8.25 12.97 9.14
CA LEU A 11 8.08 14.03 8.16
C LEU A 11 7.52 15.29 8.84
N PRO A 12 8.04 16.49 8.51
CA PRO A 12 7.56 17.72 9.13
C PRO A 12 6.12 18.03 8.70
N GLN A 13 5.34 18.65 9.59
CA GLN A 13 3.95 19.05 9.31
C GLN A 13 3.81 19.94 8.07
N SER A 14 4.87 20.65 7.67
CA SER A 14 4.88 21.48 6.46
C SER A 14 4.73 20.67 5.17
N ILE A 15 5.03 19.37 5.16
CA ILE A 15 4.95 18.55 3.93
C ILE A 15 3.52 18.52 3.38
N ILE A 16 2.49 18.51 4.25
CA ILE A 16 1.07 18.46 3.84
C ILE A 16 0.63 19.74 3.10
N LYS A 17 1.44 20.80 3.14
CA LYS A 17 1.20 22.04 2.40
C LYS A 17 1.68 21.94 0.95
N LEU A 18 2.36 20.86 0.57
CA LEU A 18 2.84 20.63 -0.78
C LEU A 18 1.76 19.96 -1.64
N TYR A 19 0.60 20.61 -1.79
CA TYR A 19 -0.56 20.07 -2.53
C TYR A 19 -0.28 19.72 -4.00
N LEU A 20 0.78 20.30 -4.59
CA LEU A 20 1.26 20.00 -5.95
C LEU A 20 2.36 18.92 -6.01
N LEU A 21 2.77 18.35 -4.87
CA LEU A 21 3.80 17.33 -4.83
C LEU A 21 3.32 16.09 -5.59
N GLN A 22 4.02 15.73 -6.67
CA GLN A 22 3.66 14.56 -7.49
C GLN A 22 4.41 13.29 -7.09
N SER A 23 5.61 13.42 -6.52
CA SER A 23 6.45 12.28 -6.18
C SER A 23 7.13 12.45 -4.82
N LEU A 24 7.06 11.42 -3.99
CA LEU A 24 7.71 11.33 -2.69
C LEU A 24 8.53 10.02 -2.61
N ARG A 25 9.84 10.14 -2.37
CA ARG A 25 10.78 9.00 -2.29
C ARG A 25 11.39 8.92 -0.90
N LEU A 26 11.26 7.75 -0.27
CA LEU A 26 11.53 7.47 1.14
C LEU A 26 12.37 6.18 1.29
N MET A 27 13.16 5.81 0.27
CA MET A 27 13.88 4.52 0.27
C MET A 27 14.94 4.49 1.36
N GLY A 28 15.02 3.42 2.14
CA GLY A 28 15.95 3.28 3.25
C GLY A 28 15.64 4.18 4.46
N CYS A 29 14.44 4.76 4.53
CA CYS A 29 13.96 5.46 5.72
C CYS A 29 13.28 4.44 6.64
N GLN A 30 13.94 4.06 7.74
CA GLN A 30 13.37 3.12 8.70
C GLN A 30 12.53 3.86 9.74
N ARG A 31 11.33 3.33 10.06
CA ARG A 31 10.44 3.87 11.11
C ARG A 31 10.03 5.32 10.90
N LEU A 32 9.99 5.78 9.64
CA LEU A 32 9.54 7.13 9.31
C LEU A 32 8.03 7.24 9.53
N THR A 33 7.61 8.20 10.34
CA THR A 33 6.19 8.51 10.54
C THR A 33 5.73 9.65 9.62
N PHE A 34 4.51 9.54 9.12
CA PHE A 34 3.85 10.61 8.37
C PHE A 34 3.09 11.54 9.32
N PRO A 35 3.04 12.84 9.04
CA PRO A 35 2.15 13.75 9.73
C PRO A 35 0.69 13.45 9.40
N ASP A 36 -0.19 13.83 10.32
CA ASP A 36 -1.63 13.84 10.07
C ASP A 36 -1.99 14.79 8.92
N GLY A 37 -2.95 14.38 8.09
CA GLY A 37 -3.41 15.16 6.94
C GLY A 37 -2.60 14.93 5.66
N LEU A 38 -1.95 13.77 5.52
CA LEU A 38 -1.32 13.35 4.27
C LEU A 38 -2.30 13.34 3.09
N ARG A 39 -3.60 13.14 3.35
CA ARG A 39 -4.69 13.30 2.37
C ARG A 39 -4.69 14.65 1.64
N ASN A 40 -4.03 15.68 2.17
CA ASN A 40 -3.88 16.99 1.53
C ASN A 40 -2.91 16.98 0.33
N LEU A 41 -2.13 15.91 0.15
CA LEU A 41 -1.26 15.73 -1.01
C LEU A 41 -2.05 15.25 -2.24
N ILE A 42 -3.05 16.04 -2.64
CA ILE A 42 -4.04 15.69 -3.67
C ILE A 42 -3.43 15.42 -5.05
N SER A 43 -2.23 15.93 -5.33
CA SER A 43 -1.53 15.72 -6.60
C SER A 43 -0.51 14.58 -6.55
N LEU A 44 -0.40 13.86 -5.43
CA LEU A 44 0.60 12.81 -5.24
C LEU A 44 0.27 11.62 -6.12
N LYS A 45 1.18 11.33 -7.05
CA LYS A 45 1.07 10.22 -8.02
C LYS A 45 2.00 9.07 -7.68
N HIS A 46 3.18 9.37 -7.15
CA HIS A 46 4.22 8.37 -6.95
C HIS A 46 4.73 8.44 -5.52
N ILE A 47 4.58 7.34 -4.78
CA ILE A 47 5.23 7.17 -3.50
C ILE A 47 6.17 5.97 -3.58
N HIS A 48 7.38 6.10 -3.04
CA HIS A 48 8.37 5.04 -3.01
C HIS A 48 8.90 4.86 -1.59
N PHE A 49 8.81 3.65 -1.07
CA PHE A 49 9.32 3.23 0.23
C PHE A 49 9.58 1.72 0.20
N ASP A 50 10.42 1.24 1.10
CA ASP A 50 10.90 -0.16 1.17
C ASP A 50 10.79 -0.76 2.58
N CYS A 51 10.04 -0.12 3.48
CA CYS A 51 9.82 -0.60 4.84
C CYS A 51 8.33 -0.49 5.21
N GLU A 52 7.75 -1.55 5.78
CA GLU A 52 6.33 -1.59 6.17
C GLU A 52 5.96 -0.46 7.14
N SER A 53 6.88 -0.14 8.07
CA SER A 53 6.73 0.97 9.01
C SER A 53 6.66 2.35 8.37
N SER A 54 7.00 2.46 7.08
CA SER A 54 6.92 3.68 6.28
C SER A 54 5.71 3.69 5.34
N GLN A 55 4.72 2.85 5.60
CA GLN A 55 3.43 2.93 4.94
C GLN A 55 2.63 4.13 5.47
N PRO A 56 2.05 4.95 4.60
CA PRO A 56 1.22 6.07 5.05
C PRO A 56 -0.16 5.65 5.57
N VAL A 57 -0.63 6.26 6.67
CA VAL A 57 -1.90 5.91 7.36
C VAL A 57 -3.16 6.40 6.61
N GLU A 58 -3.04 7.41 5.76
CA GLU A 58 -4.17 8.02 5.02
C GLU A 58 -4.16 7.67 3.52
N LEU A 59 -3.60 6.51 3.18
CA LEU A 59 -3.37 6.09 1.81
C LEU A 59 -4.65 6.02 0.97
N GLN A 60 -5.79 5.61 1.56
CA GLN A 60 -7.07 5.52 0.82
C GLN A 60 -7.58 6.87 0.28
N TYR A 61 -7.08 7.99 0.82
CA TYR A 61 -7.50 9.33 0.39
C TYR A 61 -6.63 9.89 -0.75
N LEU A 62 -5.53 9.22 -1.10
CA LEU A 62 -4.61 9.63 -2.17
C LEU A 62 -5.12 9.13 -3.53
N THR A 63 -6.28 9.63 -3.98
CA THR A 63 -6.98 9.15 -5.19
C THR A 63 -6.23 9.38 -6.51
N ALA A 64 -5.24 10.27 -6.50
CA ALA A 64 -4.34 10.53 -7.64
C ALA A 64 -3.12 9.59 -7.67
N LEU A 65 -2.97 8.71 -6.67
CA LEU A 65 -1.82 7.82 -6.56
C LEU A 65 -1.84 6.76 -7.66
N GLN A 66 -0.69 6.60 -8.31
CA GLN A 66 -0.46 5.76 -9.49
C GLN A 66 0.62 4.70 -9.26
N THR A 67 1.49 4.90 -8.27
CA THR A 67 2.57 3.97 -7.90
C THR A 67 2.56 3.78 -6.40
N LEU A 68 2.36 2.53 -5.99
CA LEU A 68 2.44 2.06 -4.62
C LEU A 68 3.28 0.77 -4.60
N PRO A 69 4.51 0.77 -4.05
CA PRO A 69 5.37 -0.42 -4.09
C PRO A 69 4.90 -1.54 -3.15
N MET A 70 4.22 -1.18 -2.07
CA MET A 70 3.87 -2.11 -1.00
C MET A 70 2.59 -1.68 -0.28
N PHE A 71 1.82 -2.65 0.19
CA PHE A 71 0.62 -2.49 0.99
C PHE A 71 0.58 -3.54 2.12
N SER A 72 0.94 -3.13 3.34
CA SER A 72 0.97 -3.97 4.54
C SER A 72 -0.33 -3.84 5.34
N LEU A 73 -0.99 -4.96 5.62
CA LEU A 73 -2.17 -5.01 6.47
C LEU A 73 -1.81 -5.11 7.96
N GLY A 74 -2.73 -4.74 8.85
CA GLY A 74 -2.58 -4.89 10.31
C GLY A 74 -1.66 -3.87 11.00
N ILE A 75 -0.95 -3.03 10.25
CA ILE A 75 -0.08 -1.96 10.80
C ILE A 75 -0.87 -0.67 11.06
N SER A 76 -1.94 -0.46 10.30
CA SER A 76 -2.87 0.66 10.43
C SER A 76 -4.30 0.15 10.33
N GLU A 77 -5.27 1.05 10.37
CA GLU A 77 -6.68 0.73 10.09
C GLU A 77 -6.95 0.39 8.61
N HIS A 78 -5.90 0.27 7.80
CA HIS A 78 -6.01 -0.11 6.39
C HIS A 78 -6.61 -1.50 6.26
N ARG A 79 -7.59 -1.56 5.36
CA ARG A 79 -8.18 -2.79 4.85
C ARG A 79 -7.91 -2.87 3.36
N VAL A 80 -8.14 -4.06 2.82
CA VAL A 80 -7.90 -4.34 1.39
C VAL A 80 -8.68 -3.36 0.48
N ASP A 81 -9.85 -2.88 0.91
CA ASP A 81 -10.65 -1.88 0.19
C ASP A 81 -9.98 -0.51 0.00
N ALA A 82 -8.95 -0.16 0.79
CA ALA A 82 -8.15 1.03 0.57
C ALA A 82 -7.45 1.02 -0.80
N LEU A 83 -7.21 -0.17 -1.37
CA LEU A 83 -6.62 -0.32 -2.70
C LEU A 83 -7.59 0.08 -3.82
N LYS A 84 -8.91 0.01 -3.58
CA LYS A 84 -9.94 0.33 -4.60
C LYS A 84 -9.82 1.76 -5.13
N GLY A 85 -9.40 2.70 -4.27
CA GLY A 85 -9.22 4.10 -4.64
C GLY A 85 -7.98 4.41 -5.48
N LEU A 86 -7.09 3.42 -5.68
CA LEU A 86 -5.80 3.64 -6.34
C LEU A 86 -5.90 3.49 -7.86
N ASN A 87 -5.69 4.59 -8.56
CA ASN A 87 -5.64 4.67 -10.02
C ASN A 87 -4.25 4.28 -10.54
N GLU A 88 -3.92 3.00 -10.45
CA GLU A 88 -2.57 2.53 -10.75
C GLU A 88 -2.24 2.63 -12.23
N ARG A 89 -1.02 3.10 -12.55
CA ARG A 89 -0.48 3.14 -13.92
C ARG A 89 0.47 1.99 -14.24
N GLY A 90 0.43 0.96 -13.40
CA GLY A 90 1.24 -0.24 -13.52
C GLY A 90 2.50 -0.24 -12.69
N GLY A 91 3.14 -1.40 -12.65
CA GLY A 91 4.24 -1.71 -11.74
C GLY A 91 3.99 -2.97 -10.92
N GLU A 92 4.81 -3.14 -9.89
CA GLU A 92 4.75 -4.25 -8.95
C GLU A 92 4.11 -3.77 -7.64
N LEU A 93 3.17 -4.57 -7.10
CA LEU A 93 2.58 -4.35 -5.79
C LEU A 93 2.89 -5.54 -4.88
N LEU A 94 3.56 -5.29 -3.75
CA LEU A 94 3.74 -6.27 -2.68
C LEU A 94 2.65 -6.08 -1.62
N MET A 95 1.82 -7.09 -1.37
CA MET A 95 0.84 -7.09 -0.28
C MET A 95 1.35 -7.94 0.87
N CYS A 96 1.58 -7.33 2.03
CA CYS A 96 2.11 -8.02 3.21
C CYS A 96 1.05 -8.23 4.29
N ASN A 97 1.34 -9.21 5.17
CA ASN A 97 0.55 -9.53 6.36
C ASN A 97 -0.90 -9.94 6.03
N LEU A 98 -1.08 -10.72 4.97
CA LEU A 98 -2.39 -11.18 4.49
C LEU A 98 -3.15 -12.06 5.50
N GLU A 99 -2.50 -12.57 6.54
CA GLU A 99 -3.19 -13.22 7.67
C GLU A 99 -4.15 -12.29 8.42
N ASN A 100 -4.07 -10.97 8.19
CA ASN A 100 -4.97 -9.98 8.79
C ASN A 100 -6.27 -9.75 7.97
N VAL A 101 -6.39 -10.36 6.78
CA VAL A 101 -7.64 -10.29 5.99
C VAL A 101 -8.72 -11.12 6.67
N ARG A 102 -9.82 -10.48 7.07
CA ARG A 102 -10.83 -11.10 7.94
C ARG A 102 -11.64 -12.19 7.23
N ASP A 103 -12.01 -11.95 5.99
CA ASP A 103 -12.89 -12.82 5.22
C ASP A 103 -12.78 -12.55 3.71
N LYS A 104 -13.53 -13.35 2.95
CA LYS A 104 -13.65 -13.27 1.49
C LYS A 104 -14.17 -11.92 1.01
N GLN A 105 -15.09 -11.31 1.75
CA GLN A 105 -15.70 -10.04 1.37
C GLN A 105 -14.70 -8.88 1.49
N GLU A 106 -13.82 -8.92 2.49
CA GLU A 106 -12.73 -7.95 2.58
C GLU A 106 -11.73 -8.14 1.45
N ALA A 107 -11.34 -9.38 1.13
CA ALA A 107 -10.42 -9.69 0.04
C ALA A 107 -10.91 -9.14 -1.31
N ASP A 108 -12.19 -9.34 -1.62
CA ASP A 108 -12.87 -8.82 -2.82
C ASP A 108 -12.85 -7.28 -2.90
N GLY A 109 -12.89 -6.60 -1.76
CA GLY A 109 -12.97 -5.14 -1.68
C GLY A 109 -11.79 -4.39 -2.34
N GLY A 110 -10.64 -5.05 -2.54
CA GLY A 110 -9.44 -4.45 -3.11
C GLY A 110 -9.46 -4.26 -4.62
N ASP A 111 -10.41 -4.90 -5.29
CA ASP A 111 -10.68 -4.71 -6.72
C ASP A 111 -9.44 -4.96 -7.61
N LEU A 112 -8.60 -5.94 -7.23
CA LEU A 112 -7.37 -6.25 -7.97
C LEU A 112 -7.66 -6.81 -9.36
N GLU A 113 -8.83 -7.42 -9.56
CA GLU A 113 -9.28 -7.95 -10.84
C GLU A 113 -9.43 -6.85 -11.90
N HIS A 114 -9.69 -5.60 -11.52
CA HIS A 114 -9.83 -4.46 -12.43
C HIS A 114 -8.55 -3.60 -12.53
N LYS A 115 -7.47 -3.98 -11.84
CA LYS A 115 -6.18 -3.28 -11.92
C LYS A 115 -5.35 -3.74 -13.12
N GLU A 116 -5.88 -3.55 -14.32
CA GLU A 116 -5.33 -4.06 -15.60
C GLU A 116 -3.88 -3.67 -15.88
N LYS A 117 -3.43 -2.56 -15.26
CA LYS A 117 -2.09 -2.00 -15.50
C LYS A 117 -1.01 -2.61 -14.60
N LEU A 118 -1.38 -3.25 -13.49
CA LEU A 118 -0.40 -3.97 -12.67
C LEU A 118 0.28 -5.06 -13.50
N CYS A 119 1.61 -5.15 -13.40
CA CYS A 119 2.37 -6.18 -14.10
C CYS A 119 2.78 -7.34 -13.18
N LYS A 120 2.78 -7.11 -11.86
CA LYS A 120 3.10 -8.12 -10.86
C LYS A 120 2.42 -7.80 -9.53
N VAL A 121 1.92 -8.83 -8.88
CA VAL A 121 1.44 -8.76 -7.49
C VAL A 121 2.09 -9.87 -6.70
N ILE A 122 2.62 -9.55 -5.53
CA ILE A 122 3.19 -10.53 -4.60
C ILE A 122 2.33 -10.54 -3.36
N PHE A 123 1.86 -11.73 -2.96
CA PHE A 123 1.06 -11.94 -1.78
C PHE A 123 1.93 -12.58 -0.69
N GLU A 124 2.08 -11.90 0.45
CA GLU A 124 2.92 -12.33 1.55
C GLU A 124 2.12 -12.46 2.86
N TRP A 125 2.32 -13.59 3.53
CA TRP A 125 1.83 -13.86 4.88
C TRP A 125 3.00 -13.82 5.85
N SER A 126 2.79 -13.27 7.05
CA SER A 126 3.82 -13.21 8.08
C SER A 126 4.31 -14.60 8.47
N THR A 127 5.62 -14.74 8.66
CA THR A 127 6.23 -15.97 9.19
C THR A 127 6.01 -16.15 10.69
N GLU A 128 5.63 -15.07 11.40
CA GLU A 128 5.40 -15.06 12.85
C GLU A 128 3.95 -15.41 13.23
N ARG A 129 3.08 -15.65 12.24
CA ARG A 129 1.67 -15.98 12.48
C ARG A 129 1.52 -17.29 13.25
N LYS A 130 0.66 -17.28 14.28
CA LYS A 130 0.38 -18.46 15.12
C LYS A 130 -0.50 -19.45 14.37
N CYS A 131 0.01 -20.64 14.07
CA CYS A 131 -0.66 -21.72 13.31
C CYS A 131 -2.09 -21.99 13.80
N ASN A 132 -3.09 -21.42 13.15
CA ASN A 132 -4.51 -21.71 13.35
C ASN A 132 -5.19 -21.83 11.97
N TYR A 133 -6.38 -22.43 11.91
CA TYR A 133 -7.18 -22.64 10.68
C TYR A 133 -7.20 -21.39 9.79
N TYR A 134 -6.31 -21.37 8.79
CA TYR A 134 -6.18 -20.22 7.91
C TYR A 134 -7.16 -20.31 6.76
N ASN A 135 -7.81 -19.20 6.49
CA ASN A 135 -8.56 -18.95 5.27
C ASN A 135 -7.63 -18.51 4.12
N ASP A 136 -6.30 -18.72 4.18
CA ASP A 136 -5.31 -18.30 3.17
C ASP A 136 -5.77 -18.59 1.74
N ARG A 137 -6.18 -19.83 1.50
CA ARG A 137 -6.68 -20.26 0.19
C ARG A 137 -7.94 -19.51 -0.21
N ALA A 138 -8.88 -19.33 0.71
CA ALA A 138 -10.10 -18.60 0.48
C ALA A 138 -9.85 -17.11 0.23
N VAL A 139 -8.87 -16.50 0.91
CA VAL A 139 -8.44 -15.11 0.67
C VAL A 139 -7.79 -14.99 -0.70
N LEU A 140 -6.86 -15.90 -1.04
CA LEU A 140 -6.18 -15.92 -2.34
C LEU A 140 -7.17 -16.12 -3.51
N GLU A 141 -8.15 -16.99 -3.34
CA GLU A 141 -9.19 -17.26 -4.35
C GLU A 141 -10.10 -16.04 -4.61
N GLU A 142 -10.23 -15.11 -3.67
CA GLU A 142 -11.09 -13.92 -3.78
C GLU A 142 -10.31 -12.65 -4.13
N LEU A 143 -9.01 -12.57 -3.78
CA LEU A 143 -8.16 -11.45 -4.19
C LEU A 143 -8.06 -11.32 -5.72
N GLN A 144 -8.21 -12.42 -6.46
CA GLN A 144 -8.32 -12.51 -7.93
C GLN A 144 -7.60 -11.39 -8.69
N PRO A 145 -6.27 -11.42 -8.75
CA PRO A 145 -5.55 -10.34 -9.40
C PRO A 145 -5.76 -10.43 -10.94
N HIS A 146 -5.69 -9.30 -11.64
CA HIS A 146 -6.07 -9.22 -13.06
C HIS A 146 -5.34 -10.26 -13.94
N SER A 147 -6.05 -10.88 -14.88
CA SER A 147 -5.57 -11.96 -15.76
C SER A 147 -4.38 -11.60 -16.67
N SER A 148 -4.05 -10.32 -16.81
CA SER A 148 -2.89 -9.81 -17.56
C SER A 148 -1.55 -10.02 -16.83
N LEU A 149 -1.59 -10.35 -15.53
CA LEU A 149 -0.40 -10.61 -14.75
C LEU A 149 0.29 -11.87 -15.28
N GLN A 150 1.57 -11.71 -15.63
CA GLN A 150 2.38 -12.82 -16.10
C GLN A 150 2.78 -13.69 -14.90
N ALA A 151 2.58 -14.99 -15.03
CA ALA A 151 2.96 -15.99 -14.03
C ALA A 151 4.49 -16.16 -13.92
#